data_AF-A0A7L4PN52-F1
#
_entry.id   AF-A0A7L4PN52-F1
#
_cell.length_a   1.000
_cell.length_b   1.000
_cell.length_c   1.000
_cell.angle_alpha   90.00
_cell.angle_beta   90.00
_cell.angle_gamma   90.00
#
_symmetry.space_group_name_H-M   'P 1'
#
loop_
_entity.id
_entity.type
_entity.pdbx_description
1 polymer ?
#
loop_
_entity_poly.entity_id
_entity_poly.type
_entity_poly.pdbx_seq_one_letter_code
_entity_poly.pdbx_strand_id
1 'polypeptide(L)'
;METMEKEFMESLRLQFESYFSKWLENLLEGDEIEVSIDEDFTPILRQEGFDADYESLSGGERTSVALAYRLALNRVINNLVDEIKTQDLIILDEPTDGFSRKQLDRVRDVLDMLGMNQVIIVSHEPEIESYVDHVLRVTKRDGISRVESQESFSNTTVGF
;
A
#
# COMPACT_ATOMS: atom_id res chain seq x y z
N MET A 1 -15.25 -9.10 -30.99
CA MET A 1 -14.67 -9.76 -29.81
C MET A 1 -13.43 -8.99 -29.37
N GLU A 2 -12.48 -8.73 -30.27
CA GLU A 2 -11.31 -7.85 -30.02
C GLU A 2 -11.66 -6.44 -29.51
N THR A 3 -12.73 -5.81 -30.01
CA THR A 3 -13.12 -4.45 -29.56
C THR A 3 -13.62 -4.43 -28.11
N MET A 4 -14.40 -5.43 -27.68
CA MET A 4 -14.91 -5.50 -26.30
C MET A 4 -13.78 -5.80 -25.30
N GLU A 5 -12.83 -6.67 -25.66
CA GLU A 5 -11.67 -6.96 -24.83
C GLU A 5 -10.78 -5.72 -24.67
N LYS A 6 -10.57 -4.98 -25.77
CA LYS A 6 -9.82 -3.72 -25.74
C LYS A 6 -10.50 -2.66 -24.87
N GLU A 7 -11.81 -2.45 -25.03
CA GLU A 7 -12.59 -1.51 -24.20
C GLU A 7 -12.57 -1.89 -22.72
N PHE A 8 -12.62 -3.19 -22.43
CA PHE A 8 -12.55 -3.71 -21.07
C PHE A 8 -11.17 -3.49 -20.43
N MET A 9 -10.09 -3.84 -21.15
CA MET A 9 -8.72 -3.62 -20.67
C MET A 9 -8.43 -2.15 -20.44
N GLU A 10 -8.91 -1.27 -21.33
CA GLU A 10 -8.79 0.17 -21.15
C GLU A 10 -9.55 0.67 -19.92
N SER A 11 -10.75 0.15 -19.66
CA SER A 11 -11.49 0.45 -18.43
C SER A 11 -10.74 0.01 -17.17
N LEU A 12 -10.11 -1.17 -17.19
CA LEU A 12 -9.29 -1.65 -16.07
C LEU A 12 -8.06 -0.76 -15.87
N ARG A 13 -7.39 -0.37 -16.96
CA ARG A 13 -6.22 0.52 -16.92
C ARG A 13 -6.58 1.87 -16.29
N LEU A 14 -7.68 2.48 -16.70
CA LEU A 14 -8.15 3.75 -16.13
C LEU A 14 -8.52 3.64 -14.65
N GLN A 15 -9.17 2.54 -14.24
CA GLN A 15 -9.45 2.28 -12.83
C GLN A 15 -8.17 2.08 -12.02
N PHE A 16 -7.21 1.31 -12.56
CA PHE A 16 -5.92 1.07 -11.95
C PHE A 16 -5.15 2.38 -11.75
N GLU A 17 -5.03 3.21 -12.80
CA GLU A 17 -4.39 4.52 -12.74
C GLU A 17 -5.03 5.40 -11.67
N SER A 18 -6.36 5.46 -11.62
CA SER A 18 -7.08 6.23 -10.61
C SER A 18 -6.77 5.78 -9.17
N TYR A 19 -6.74 4.48 -8.91
CA TYR A 19 -6.33 3.98 -7.59
C TYR A 19 -4.85 4.25 -7.31
N PHE A 20 -3.98 4.07 -8.30
CA PHE A 20 -2.55 4.24 -8.15
C PHE A 20 -2.18 5.69 -7.82
N SER A 21 -2.68 6.66 -8.58
CA SER A 21 -2.47 8.09 -8.31
C SER A 21 -3.00 8.46 -6.92
N LYS A 22 -4.23 8.02 -6.59
CA LYS A 22 -4.83 8.28 -5.28
C LYS A 22 -3.98 7.72 -4.13
N TRP A 23 -3.50 6.48 -4.22
CA TRP A 23 -2.68 5.90 -3.15
C TRP A 23 -1.34 6.61 -3.02
N LEU A 24 -0.74 7.00 -4.14
CA LEU A 24 0.53 7.72 -4.14
C LEU A 24 0.40 9.12 -3.52
N GLU A 25 -0.64 9.87 -3.88
CA GLU A 25 -0.95 11.19 -3.31
C GLU A 25 -1.12 11.14 -1.79
N ASN A 26 -1.67 10.04 -1.25
CA ASN A 26 -1.83 9.89 0.19
C ASN A 26 -0.50 9.54 0.88
N LEU A 27 0.37 8.76 0.23
CA LEU A 27 1.67 8.34 0.76
C LEU A 27 2.74 9.45 0.70
N LEU A 28 2.70 10.30 -0.32
CA LEU A 28 3.65 11.39 -0.52
C LEU A 28 3.17 12.71 0.08
N GLU A 29 4.12 13.63 0.27
CA GLU A 29 3.82 15.00 0.69
C GLU A 29 3.79 15.92 -0.52
N GLY A 30 2.59 16.35 -0.91
CA GLY A 30 2.41 17.27 -2.03
C GLY A 30 2.40 16.56 -3.38
N ASP A 31 2.29 17.36 -4.43
CA ASP A 31 2.11 16.91 -5.82
C ASP A 31 3.46 16.71 -6.53
N GLU A 32 4.48 16.20 -5.83
CA GLU A 32 5.85 16.11 -6.35
C GLU A 32 5.98 15.06 -7.46
N ILE A 33 5.21 13.98 -7.39
CA ILE A 33 5.23 12.88 -8.35
C ILE A 33 3.82 12.63 -8.88
N GLU A 34 3.65 12.83 -10.18
CA GLU A 34 2.49 12.39 -10.92
C GLU A 34 2.75 11.02 -11.54
N VAL A 35 1.71 10.19 -11.60
CA VAL A 35 1.78 8.87 -12.23
C VAL A 35 0.69 8.68 -13.26
N SER A 36 1.08 8.03 -14.35
CA SER A 36 0.17 7.51 -15.37
C SER A 36 0.60 6.09 -15.75
N ILE A 37 -0.28 5.37 -16.43
CA ILE A 37 -0.08 3.95 -16.75
C ILE A 37 -0.29 3.75 -18.24
N ASP A 38 0.68 3.14 -18.91
CA ASP A 38 0.56 2.78 -20.32
C ASP A 38 -0.29 1.52 -20.56
N GLU A 39 -0.46 1.14 -21.83
CA GLU A 39 -1.26 -0.01 -22.24
C GLU A 39 -0.74 -1.35 -21.66
N ASP A 40 0.55 -1.42 -21.29
CA ASP A 40 1.20 -2.59 -20.71
C ASP A 40 1.20 -2.57 -19.17
N PHE A 41 0.45 -1.66 -18.55
CA PHE A 41 0.42 -1.43 -17.10
C PHE A 41 1.77 -0.96 -16.52
N THR A 42 2.63 -0.36 -17.35
CA THR A 42 3.91 0.21 -16.94
C THR A 42 3.72 1.61 -16.35
N PRO A 43 4.23 1.87 -15.13
CA PRO A 43 4.24 3.21 -14.55
C PRO A 43 5.08 4.20 -15.37
N ILE A 44 4.46 5.32 -15.74
CA ILE A 44 5.13 6.51 -16.25
C ILE A 44 5.08 7.57 -15.15
N LEU A 45 6.26 7.95 -14.67
CA LEU A 45 6.43 8.91 -13.58
C LEU A 45 6.74 10.30 -14.15
N ARG A 46 6.16 11.34 -13.57
CA ARG A 46 6.52 12.73 -13.87
C ARG A 46 6.79 13.53 -12.61
N GLN A 47 7.84 14.32 -12.63
CA GLN A 47 8.19 15.29 -11.59
C GLN A 47 8.27 16.68 -12.23
N GLU A 48 7.56 17.66 -11.66
CA GLU A 48 7.50 19.04 -12.18
C GLU A 48 7.16 19.13 -13.68
N GLY A 49 6.36 18.17 -14.18
CA GLY A 49 5.96 18.09 -15.59
C GLY A 49 6.97 17.44 -16.55
N PHE A 50 8.09 16.90 -16.04
CA PHE A 50 9.08 16.16 -16.81
C PHE A 50 9.05 14.67 -16.47
N ASP A 51 9.29 13.82 -17.47
CA ASP A 51 9.40 12.38 -17.24
C ASP A 51 10.58 12.08 -16.30
N ALA A 52 10.31 11.31 -15.25
CA ALA A 52 11.27 10.94 -14.21
C ALA A 52 11.59 9.44 -14.29
N ASP A 53 12.84 9.09 -14.03
CA ASP A 53 13.25 7.68 -13.95
C ASP A 53 13.00 7.17 -12.53
N TYR A 54 12.45 5.95 -12.41
CA TYR A 54 12.27 5.29 -11.12
C TYR A 54 13.58 5.18 -10.32
N GLU A 55 14.72 5.04 -11.00
CA GLU A 55 16.03 4.98 -10.33
C GLU A 55 16.44 6.31 -9.69
N SER A 56 15.95 7.43 -10.21
CA SER A 56 16.28 8.79 -9.75
C SER A 56 15.54 9.19 -8.46
N LEU A 57 14.47 8.48 -8.13
CA LEU A 57 13.68 8.70 -6.91
C LEU A 57 14.47 8.40 -5.63
N SER A 58 14.15 9.13 -4.56
CA SER A 58 14.62 8.82 -3.21
C SER A 58 14.11 7.46 -2.71
N GLY A 59 14.72 6.93 -1.65
CA GLY A 59 14.30 5.64 -1.08
C GLY A 59 12.81 5.60 -0.71
N GLY A 60 12.33 6.63 -0.01
CA GLY A 60 10.93 6.73 0.40
C GLY A 60 9.97 6.91 -0.77
N GLU A 61 10.34 7.67 -1.80
CA GLU A 61 9.52 7.83 -3.01
C GLU A 61 9.41 6.51 -3.78
N ARG A 62 10.53 5.81 -3.99
CA ARG A 62 10.52 4.48 -4.65
C ARG A 62 9.60 3.50 -3.92
N THR A 63 9.74 3.41 -2.61
CA THR A 63 8.90 2.53 -1.79
C THR A 63 7.43 2.98 -1.85
N SER A 64 7.14 4.29 -1.90
CA SER A 64 5.76 4.82 -2.00
C SER A 64 5.11 4.47 -3.34
N VAL A 65 5.84 4.71 -4.45
CA VAL A 65 5.41 4.32 -5.80
C VAL A 65 5.15 2.82 -5.86
N ALA A 66 6.08 2.01 -5.35
CA ALA A 66 5.96 0.57 -5.40
C ALA A 66 4.82 0.04 -4.49
N LEU A 67 4.57 0.65 -3.34
CA LEU A 67 3.47 0.31 -2.45
C LEU A 67 2.12 0.69 -3.09
N ALA A 68 1.97 1.94 -3.55
CA ALA A 68 0.77 2.44 -4.20
C ALA A 68 0.36 1.57 -5.41
N TYR A 69 1.33 1.17 -6.24
CA TYR A 69 1.09 0.27 -7.37
C TYR A 69 0.52 -1.08 -6.93
N ARG A 70 1.11 -1.70 -5.90
CA ARG A 70 0.64 -2.99 -5.36
C ARG A 70 -0.76 -2.90 -4.77
N LEU A 71 -1.06 -1.80 -4.07
CA LEU A 71 -2.38 -1.55 -3.49
C LEU A 71 -3.44 -1.32 -4.58
N ALA A 72 -3.10 -0.57 -5.63
CA ALA A 72 -3.98 -0.37 -6.78
C ALA A 72 -4.27 -1.71 -7.48
N LEU A 73 -3.23 -2.54 -7.67
CA LEU A 73 -3.38 -3.87 -8.26
C LEU A 73 -4.30 -4.77 -7.43
N ASN A 74 -4.08 -4.82 -6.12
CA ASN A 74 -4.93 -5.58 -5.20
C ASN A 74 -6.40 -5.14 -5.30
N ARG A 75 -6.66 -3.82 -5.35
CA ARG A 75 -8.01 -3.28 -5.46
C ARG A 75 -8.69 -3.65 -6.78
N VAL A 76 -7.97 -3.55 -7.89
CA VAL A 76 -8.51 -3.89 -9.22
C VAL A 76 -8.81 -5.38 -9.33
N ILE A 77 -7.91 -6.24 -8.85
CA ILE A 77 -8.10 -7.70 -8.85
C ILE A 77 -9.31 -8.10 -8.00
N ASN A 78 -9.45 -7.52 -6.81
CA ASN A 78 -10.57 -7.82 -5.92
C ASN A 78 -11.91 -7.36 -6.52
N ASN A 79 -11.94 -6.24 -7.25
CA ASN A 79 -13.15 -5.78 -7.95
C ASN A 79 -13.50 -6.64 -9.19
N LEU A 80 -12.53 -7.35 -9.76
CA LEU A 80 -12.71 -8.14 -10.97
C LEU A 80 -13.23 -9.56 -10.69
N VAL A 81 -12.82 -10.14 -9.56
CA VAL A 81 -13.05 -11.56 -9.28
C VAL A 81 -13.78 -11.74 -7.95
N ASP A 82 -15.10 -11.82 -8.03
CA ASP A 82 -15.99 -12.01 -6.86
C ASP A 82 -15.71 -13.30 -6.08
N GLU A 83 -15.07 -14.29 -6.70
CA GLU A 83 -14.78 -15.60 -6.09
C GLU A 83 -13.47 -15.62 -5.26
N ILE A 84 -12.72 -14.51 -5.21
CA ILE A 84 -11.49 -14.44 -4.41
C ILE A 84 -11.84 -14.47 -2.92
N LYS A 85 -11.61 -15.62 -2.29
CA LYS A 85 -11.81 -15.82 -0.84
C LYS A 85 -10.89 -14.98 0.04
N THR A 86 -9.83 -14.43 -0.53
CA THR A 86 -8.83 -13.60 0.17
C THR A 86 -8.99 -12.10 -0.10
N GLN A 87 -10.13 -11.67 -0.66
CA GLN A 87 -10.36 -10.27 -1.03
C GLN A 87 -10.25 -9.29 0.15
N ASP A 88 -10.40 -9.78 1.39
CA ASP A 88 -10.35 -8.96 2.60
C ASP A 88 -9.09 -9.16 3.46
N LEU A 89 -8.06 -9.83 2.93
CA LEU A 89 -6.78 -10.07 3.62
C LEU A 89 -5.61 -9.54 2.79
N ILE A 90 -4.78 -8.68 3.39
CA ILE A 90 -3.50 -8.28 2.83
C ILE A 90 -2.36 -8.57 3.82
N ILE A 91 -1.24 -9.07 3.30
CA ILE A 91 -0.01 -9.31 4.07
C ILE A 91 1.09 -8.46 3.45
N LEU A 92 1.73 -7.63 4.26
CA LEU A 92 2.78 -6.71 3.86
C LEU A 92 4.06 -7.05 4.63
N ASP A 93 5.11 -7.43 3.91
CA ASP A 93 6.41 -7.76 4.49
C ASP A 93 7.36 -6.57 4.31
N GLU A 94 7.67 -5.87 5.41
CA GLU A 94 8.47 -4.64 5.44
C GLU A 94 8.08 -3.62 4.35
N PRO A 95 6.79 -3.25 4.22
CA PRO A 95 6.30 -2.40 3.13
C PRO A 95 6.78 -0.95 3.22
N THR A 96 7.42 -0.58 4.33
CA THR A 96 7.80 0.78 4.67
C THR A 96 9.32 0.99 4.72
N ASP A 97 10.12 0.04 4.21
CA ASP A 97 11.56 0.22 4.15
C ASP A 97 11.95 1.47 3.33
N GLY A 98 12.73 2.36 3.94
CA GLY A 98 13.09 3.66 3.37
C GLY A 98 12.09 4.80 3.62
N PHE A 99 11.00 4.57 4.35
CA PHE A 99 10.05 5.64 4.71
C PHE A 99 10.59 6.53 5.83
N SER A 100 10.31 7.82 5.73
CA SER A 100 10.44 8.72 6.88
C SER A 100 9.31 8.50 7.88
N ARG A 101 9.49 8.93 9.13
CA ARG A 101 8.44 8.88 10.17
C ARG A 101 7.11 9.48 9.72
N LYS A 102 7.17 10.60 9.00
CA LYS A 102 5.96 11.29 8.52
C LYS A 102 5.25 10.52 7.39
N GLN A 103 6.00 9.75 6.59
CA GLN A 103 5.42 8.82 5.62
C GLN A 103 4.80 7.60 6.33
N LEU A 104 5.40 7.10 7.41
CA LEU A 104 4.81 6.02 8.21
C LEU A 104 3.42 6.40 8.76
N ASP A 105 3.27 7.63 9.25
CA ASP A 105 1.96 8.12 9.73
C ASP A 105 0.89 8.08 8.63
N ARG A 106 1.27 8.33 7.36
CA ARG A 106 0.37 8.28 6.19
C ARG A 106 0.03 6.87 5.73
N VAL A 107 0.92 5.90 5.96
CA VAL A 107 0.65 4.48 5.63
C VAL A 107 -0.59 4.01 6.35
N ARG A 108 -0.78 4.43 7.61
CA ARG A 108 -1.99 4.14 8.37
C ARG A 108 -3.24 4.56 7.62
N ASP A 109 -3.31 5.82 7.19
CA ASP A 109 -4.49 6.36 6.49
C ASP A 109 -4.76 5.59 5.19
N VAL A 110 -3.69 5.25 4.45
CA VAL A 110 -3.80 4.44 3.23
C VAL A 110 -4.34 3.05 3.51
N LEU A 111 -3.86 2.38 4.56
CA LEU A 111 -4.32 1.05 4.94
C LEU A 111 -5.78 1.06 5.40
N ASP A 112 -6.19 2.08 6.18
CA ASP A 112 -7.58 2.27 6.60
C ASP A 112 -8.50 2.45 5.39
N MET A 113 -8.05 3.20 4.37
CA MET A 113 -8.79 3.42 3.13
C MET A 113 -8.93 2.19 2.23
N LEU A 114 -8.08 1.16 2.39
CA LEU A 114 -8.24 -0.10 1.64
C LEU A 114 -9.54 -0.82 2.03
N GLY A 115 -10.02 -0.60 3.26
CA GLY A 115 -11.23 -1.23 3.78
C GLY A 115 -11.13 -2.75 3.90
N MET A 116 -9.93 -3.27 4.15
CA MET A 116 -9.69 -4.71 4.33
C MET A 116 -10.13 -5.14 5.73
N ASN A 117 -10.72 -6.33 5.85
CA ASN A 117 -11.06 -6.88 7.17
C ASN A 117 -9.82 -7.26 7.99
N GLN A 118 -8.73 -7.65 7.32
CA GLN A 118 -7.49 -8.02 7.96
C GLN A 118 -6.27 -7.52 7.20
N VAL A 119 -5.41 -6.79 7.90
CA VAL A 119 -4.10 -6.36 7.43
C VAL A 119 -3.05 -6.99 8.36
N ILE A 120 -2.08 -7.71 7.79
CA ILE A 120 -0.92 -8.23 8.52
C ILE A 120 0.30 -7.48 8.02
N ILE A 121 1.02 -6.82 8.92
CA ILE A 121 2.25 -6.08 8.60
C ILE A 121 3.40 -6.71 9.37
N VAL A 122 4.46 -7.05 8.66
CA VAL A 122 5.76 -7.35 9.25
C VAL A 122 6.57 -6.06 9.21
N SER A 123 7.02 -5.61 10.37
CA SER A 123 7.87 -4.43 10.47
C SER A 123 8.79 -4.50 11.69
N HIS A 124 9.93 -3.84 11.57
CA HIS A 124 10.84 -3.55 12.67
C HIS A 124 10.69 -2.13 13.23
N GLU A 125 9.79 -1.32 12.68
CA GLU A 125 9.56 0.09 13.07
C GLU A 125 8.59 0.19 14.27
N PRO A 126 9.03 0.69 15.44
CA PRO A 126 8.18 0.82 16.62
C PRO A 126 6.97 1.73 16.43
N GLU A 127 7.07 2.72 15.54
CA GLU A 127 6.00 3.66 15.20
C GLU A 127 4.72 2.94 14.73
N ILE A 128 4.88 1.78 14.06
CA ILE A 128 3.74 0.96 13.60
C ILE A 128 2.94 0.37 14.77
N GLU A 129 3.60 0.05 15.89
CA GLU A 129 2.94 -0.51 17.07
C GLU A 129 1.84 0.44 17.61
N SER A 130 1.91 1.74 17.31
CA SER A 130 0.98 2.75 17.83
C SER A 130 -0.40 2.78 17.16
N TYR A 131 -0.56 2.15 15.99
CA TYR A 131 -1.80 2.22 15.21
C TYR A 131 -2.32 0.86 14.72
N VAL A 132 -1.80 -0.24 15.26
CA VAL A 132 -2.30 -1.59 14.99
C VAL A 132 -3.17 -2.11 16.14
N ASP A 133 -4.15 -2.95 15.81
CA ASP A 133 -5.03 -3.56 16.83
C ASP A 133 -4.31 -4.62 17.67
N HIS A 134 -3.36 -5.34 17.07
CA HIS A 134 -2.67 -6.47 17.68
C HIS A 134 -1.19 -6.50 17.32
N VAL A 135 -0.33 -6.77 18.31
CA VAL A 135 1.12 -6.90 18.12
C VAL A 135 1.57 -8.33 18.44
N LEU A 136 2.16 -8.99 17.44
CA LEU A 136 2.84 -10.28 17.59
C LEU A 136 4.35 -10.06 17.58
N ARG A 137 5.00 -10.20 18.74
CA ARG A 137 6.44 -9.99 18.84
C ARG A 137 7.17 -11.30 18.57
N VAL A 138 8.03 -11.29 17.55
CA VAL A 138 8.88 -12.44 17.20
C VAL A 138 10.27 -12.25 17.81
N THR A 139 10.73 -13.23 18.60
CA THR A 139 12.09 -13.23 19.18
C THR A 139 12.82 -14.53 18.85
N LYS A 140 14.15 -14.47 18.74
CA LYS A 140 14.99 -15.65 18.49
C LYS A 140 15.75 -16.04 19.76
N ARG A 141 15.55 -17.26 20.27
CA ARG A 141 16.28 -17.82 21.43
C ARG A 141 16.81 -19.20 21.08
N ASP A 142 18.10 -19.43 21.30
CA ASP A 142 18.79 -20.70 21.00
C ASP A 142 18.59 -21.19 19.55
N GLY A 143 18.55 -20.26 18.60
CA GLY A 143 18.32 -20.56 17.18
C GLY A 143 16.86 -20.79 16.79
N ILE A 144 15.92 -20.76 17.75
CA ILE A 144 14.49 -21.01 17.53
C ILE A 144 13.71 -19.69 17.63
N SER A 145 12.86 -19.41 16.63
CA SER A 145 11.94 -18.28 16.67
C SER A 145 10.74 -18.58 17.59
N ARG A 146 10.36 -17.62 18.41
CA ARG A 146 9.22 -17.68 19.34
C ARG A 146 8.35 -16.45 19.15
N VAL A 147 7.04 -16.62 19.30
CA VAL A 147 6.05 -15.54 19.19
C VAL A 147 5.44 -15.29 20.57
N GLU A 148 5.38 -14.04 20.97
CA GLU A 148 4.72 -13.57 22.19
C GLU A 148 3.68 -12.52 21.78
N SER A 149 2.42 -12.68 22.21
CA SER A 149 1.38 -11.66 21.98
C SER A 149 1.46 -10.59 23.05
N GLN A 150 1.52 -9.32 22.67
CA GLN A 150 1.24 -8.23 23.61
C GLN A 150 -0.27 -7.99 23.66
N GLU A 151 -0.83 -7.86 24.87
CA GLU A 151 -2.20 -7.35 25.03
C GLU A 151 -2.20 -5.87 24.62
N SER A 152 -2.93 -5.54 23.55
CA SER A 152 -3.08 -4.15 23.11
C SER A 152 -4.07 -3.41 24.01
N PHE A 153 -3.75 -2.16 24.35
CA PHE A 153 -4.69 -1.25 25.01
C PHE A 153 -5.73 -0.77 23.99
N SER A 154 -7.00 -1.11 24.19
CA SER A 154 -8.08 -0.53 23.40
C SER A 154 -8.13 0.98 23.65
N ASN A 155 -7.91 1.79 22.62
CA ASN A 155 -8.29 3.20 22.67
C ASN A 155 -9.81 3.26 22.85
N THR A 156 -10.25 3.46 24.09
CA THR A 156 -11.63 3.74 24.41
C THR A 156 -11.98 5.06 23.74
N THR A 157 -12.78 5.01 22.69
CA THR A 157 -13.51 6.18 22.19
C THR A 157 -14.37 6.70 23.34
N VAL A 158 -13.91 7.76 24.01
CA VAL A 158 -14.78 8.57 24.86
C VAL A 158 -15.67 9.35 23.90
N GLY A 159 -16.90 8.88 23.72
CA GLY A 159 -17.94 9.64 23.04
C GLY A 159 -18.21 10.93 23.80
N PHE A 160 -18.22 12.04 23.06
CA PHE A 160 -18.88 13.29 23.45
C PHE A 160 -20.11 13.49 22.57
#